data_AF-A0A520ZYV0-F1
#
_entry.id   AF-A0A520ZYV0-F1
#
_cell.length_a   1.000
_cell.length_b   1.000
_cell.length_c   1.000
_cell.angle_alpha   90.00
_cell.angle_beta   90.00
_cell.angle_gamma   90.00
#
_symmetry.space_group_name_H-M   'P 1'
#
loop_
_entity.id
_entity.type
_entity.pdbx_description
1 polymer ?
#
loop_
_entity_poly.entity_id
_entity_poly.type
_entity_poly.pdbx_seq_one_letter_code
_entity_poly.pdbx_strand_id
1 'polypeptide(L)'
;MNSLTRLFYLTLATLFAAGLATNALAESWDMPTPYPDKTFHTVNIIQFAEDVKQATGGKLEIKVHSAGSLFKHPEIKNAVRGGQVPIGEFFLSLLSNENPVFGADSQPFLATNYNEAKKLWDVQKPIIAPLLDKQKLMPLFSVPWPPQGLYTKKEIKSVDDLKGIKFRAYNATLEKFANTVGA
;
A
#
# COMPACT_ATOMS: atom_id res chain seq x y z
N MET A 1 -42.59 -46.97 -16.81
CA MET A 1 -41.76 -45.81 -17.23
C MET A 1 -41.03 -46.22 -18.48
N ASN A 2 -41.35 -45.61 -19.62
CA ASN A 2 -41.00 -46.14 -20.94
C ASN A 2 -39.55 -45.77 -21.29
N SER A 3 -38.92 -46.52 -22.20
CA SER A 3 -37.51 -46.32 -22.59
C SER A 3 -37.22 -44.89 -23.05
N LEU A 4 -38.18 -44.25 -23.73
CA LEU A 4 -38.12 -42.84 -24.14
C LEU A 4 -38.08 -41.87 -22.95
N THR A 5 -38.81 -42.15 -21.86
CA THR A 5 -38.80 -41.29 -20.67
C THR A 5 -37.46 -41.37 -19.96
N ARG A 6 -36.86 -42.58 -19.85
CA ARG A 6 -35.50 -42.75 -19.30
C ARG A 6 -34.43 -42.04 -20.13
N LEU A 7 -34.52 -42.11 -21.47
CA LEU A 7 -33.57 -41.47 -22.36
C LEU A 7 -33.63 -39.93 -22.26
N PHE A 8 -34.85 -39.38 -22.12
CA PHE A 8 -35.07 -37.94 -21.94
C PHE A 8 -34.54 -37.42 -20.60
N TYR A 9 -34.69 -38.17 -19.51
CA TYR A 9 -34.11 -37.80 -18.21
C TYR A 9 -32.58 -37.93 -18.20
N LEU A 10 -32.01 -38.92 -18.91
CA LEU A 10 -30.56 -39.10 -19.03
C LEU A 10 -29.89 -37.97 -19.83
N THR A 11 -30.53 -37.46 -20.89
CA THR A 11 -30.02 -36.30 -21.65
C THR A 11 -30.17 -34.98 -20.89
N LEU A 12 -31.27 -34.79 -20.14
CA LEU A 12 -31.44 -33.60 -19.30
C LEU A 12 -30.40 -33.54 -18.16
N ALA A 13 -30.04 -34.70 -17.59
CA ALA A 13 -29.03 -34.80 -16.55
C ALA A 13 -27.60 -34.51 -17.05
N THR A 14 -27.26 -34.91 -18.29
CA THR A 14 -25.95 -34.59 -18.89
C THR A 14 -25.82 -33.10 -19.27
N LEU A 15 -26.91 -32.47 -19.72
CA LEU A 15 -26.94 -31.02 -20.00
C LEU A 15 -26.83 -30.17 -18.73
N PHE A 16 -27.37 -30.62 -17.60
CA PHE A 16 -27.25 -29.91 -16.33
C PHE A 16 -25.85 -30.04 -15.70
N ALA A 17 -25.17 -31.19 -15.90
CA ALA A 17 -23.81 -31.41 -15.41
C ALA A 17 -22.75 -30.61 -16.19
N ALA A 18 -22.98 -30.30 -17.48
CA ALA A 18 -22.06 -29.51 -18.30
C ALA A 18 -22.11 -27.99 -17.98
N GLY A 19 -23.17 -27.50 -17.33
CA GLY A 19 -23.35 -26.08 -16.99
C GLY A 19 -22.68 -25.63 -15.69
N LEU A 20 -22.09 -26.53 -14.90
CA LEU A 20 -21.47 -26.24 -13.60
C LEU A 20 -19.94 -26.15 -13.64
N ALA A 21 -19.33 -26.24 -14.84
CA ALA A 21 -17.93 -25.88 -15.01
C ALA A 21 -17.79 -24.36 -15.05
N THR A 22 -17.99 -23.69 -13.90
CA THR A 22 -17.49 -22.33 -13.73
C THR A 22 -15.97 -22.42 -13.78
N ASN A 23 -15.37 -22.08 -14.91
CA ASN A 23 -13.96 -21.73 -14.93
C ASN A 23 -13.79 -20.66 -13.86
N ALA A 24 -13.07 -20.97 -12.78
CA ALA A 24 -12.68 -19.96 -11.80
C ALA A 24 -11.77 -18.98 -12.54
N LEU A 25 -12.35 -17.89 -13.06
CA LEU A 25 -11.58 -16.84 -13.68
C LEU A 25 -10.67 -16.28 -12.60
N ALA A 26 -9.37 -16.22 -12.89
CA ALA A 26 -8.42 -15.54 -12.03
C ALA A 26 -8.90 -14.10 -11.85
N GLU A 27 -9.09 -13.68 -10.61
CA GLU A 27 -9.38 -12.29 -10.28
C GLU A 27 -8.10 -11.49 -10.49
N SER A 28 -8.19 -10.36 -11.19
CA SER A 28 -7.05 -9.50 -11.48
C SER A 28 -7.22 -8.16 -10.78
N TRP A 29 -6.22 -7.78 -9.99
CA TRP A 29 -6.19 -6.54 -9.21
C TRP A 29 -5.10 -5.60 -9.73
N ASP A 30 -5.47 -4.35 -9.99
CA ASP A 30 -4.48 -3.30 -10.26
C ASP A 30 -3.96 -2.70 -8.94
N MET A 31 -2.63 -2.66 -8.77
CA MET A 31 -1.97 -2.12 -7.58
C MET A 31 -1.03 -0.96 -7.95
N PRO A 32 -1.44 0.31 -7.78
CA PRO A 32 -0.55 1.44 -7.96
C PRO A 32 0.50 1.51 -6.86
N THR A 33 1.75 1.75 -7.26
CA THR A 33 2.85 2.12 -6.36
C THR A 33 3.51 3.41 -6.84
N PRO A 34 3.96 4.28 -5.92
CA PRO A 34 4.44 5.61 -6.27
C PRO A 34 5.89 5.62 -6.77
N TYR A 35 6.66 4.54 -6.57
CA TYR A 35 8.11 4.53 -6.79
C TYR A 35 8.52 3.78 -8.06
N PRO A 36 9.65 4.16 -8.71
CA PRO A 36 10.19 3.42 -9.86
C PRO A 36 10.53 1.97 -9.54
N ASP A 37 10.57 1.11 -10.57
CA ASP A 37 10.77 -0.36 -10.46
C ASP A 37 11.96 -0.78 -9.60
N LYS A 38 13.08 -0.04 -9.68
CA LYS A 38 14.32 -0.38 -8.96
C LYS A 38 14.30 0.03 -7.49
N THR A 39 13.27 0.73 -7.03
CA THR A 39 13.12 1.07 -5.61
C THR A 39 12.78 -0.20 -4.84
N PHE A 40 13.48 -0.47 -3.73
CA PHE A 40 13.32 -1.72 -2.99
C PHE A 40 11.86 -1.96 -2.52
N HIS A 41 11.10 -0.88 -2.27
CA HIS A 41 9.66 -0.95 -2.03
C HIS A 41 8.91 -1.59 -3.20
N THR A 42 9.09 -1.07 -4.42
CA THR A 42 8.45 -1.63 -5.63
C THR A 42 8.91 -3.07 -5.89
N VAL A 43 10.19 -3.37 -5.70
CA VAL A 43 10.70 -4.76 -5.79
C VAL A 43 9.98 -5.68 -4.81
N ASN A 44 9.81 -5.24 -3.56
CA ASN A 44 9.08 -5.99 -2.53
C ASN A 44 7.59 -6.15 -2.87
N ILE A 45 6.94 -5.13 -3.46
CA ILE A 45 5.55 -5.24 -3.92
C ILE A 45 5.40 -6.24 -5.07
N ILE A 46 6.36 -6.25 -6.02
CA ILE A 46 6.36 -7.23 -7.12
C ILE A 46 6.51 -8.65 -6.55
N GLN A 47 7.39 -8.85 -5.57
CA GLN A 47 7.51 -10.14 -4.88
C GLN A 47 6.21 -10.52 -4.16
N PHE A 48 5.59 -9.58 -3.43
CA PHE A 48 4.29 -9.81 -2.79
C PHE A 48 3.20 -10.22 -3.78
N ALA A 49 3.15 -9.59 -4.96
CA ALA A 49 2.19 -9.95 -6.01
C ALA A 49 2.40 -11.39 -6.51
N GLU A 50 3.65 -11.81 -6.69
CA GLU A 50 4.00 -13.18 -7.07
C GLU A 50 3.68 -14.18 -5.96
N ASP A 51 3.99 -13.85 -4.70
CA ASP A 51 3.67 -14.69 -3.54
C ASP A 51 2.16 -14.90 -3.40
N VAL A 52 1.35 -13.86 -3.64
CA VAL A 52 -0.12 -13.95 -3.66
C VAL A 52 -0.60 -14.85 -4.79
N LYS A 53 -0.05 -14.70 -5.99
CA LYS A 53 -0.38 -15.58 -7.13
C LYS A 53 -0.10 -17.04 -6.79
N GLN A 54 1.07 -17.34 -6.23
CA GLN A 54 1.45 -18.70 -5.83
C GLN A 54 0.54 -19.23 -4.71
N ALA A 55 0.33 -18.46 -3.65
CA ALA A 55 -0.49 -18.86 -2.50
C ALA A 55 -1.96 -19.12 -2.86
N THR A 56 -2.46 -18.46 -3.92
CA THR A 56 -3.83 -18.62 -4.40
C THR A 56 -3.96 -19.62 -5.55
N GLY A 57 -2.87 -20.25 -5.99
CA GLY A 57 -2.86 -21.13 -7.15
C GLY A 57 -3.27 -20.43 -8.44
N GLY A 58 -2.94 -19.13 -8.57
CA GLY A 58 -3.29 -18.29 -9.70
C GLY A 58 -4.72 -17.72 -9.66
N LYS A 59 -5.49 -17.95 -8.60
CA LYS A 59 -6.86 -17.41 -8.50
C LYS A 59 -6.90 -15.90 -8.28
N LEU A 60 -5.84 -15.31 -7.75
CA LEU A 60 -5.66 -13.88 -7.63
C LEU A 60 -4.33 -13.47 -8.25
N GLU A 61 -4.36 -12.59 -9.25
CA GLU A 61 -3.19 -11.99 -9.85
C GLU A 61 -3.18 -10.48 -9.58
N ILE A 62 -2.07 -9.96 -9.08
CA ILE A 62 -1.90 -8.53 -8.81
C ILE A 62 -0.99 -7.93 -9.89
N LYS A 63 -1.52 -6.98 -10.66
CA LYS A 63 -0.77 -6.20 -11.63
C LYS A 63 -0.24 -4.92 -10.97
N VAL A 64 1.08 -4.84 -10.84
CA VAL A 64 1.75 -3.69 -10.21
C VAL A 64 1.94 -2.56 -11.24
N HIS A 65 1.49 -1.36 -10.90
CA HIS A 65 1.67 -0.13 -11.69
C HIS A 65 2.61 0.82 -10.97
N SER A 66 3.89 0.74 -11.31
CA SER A 66 4.95 1.48 -10.64
C SER A 66 5.07 2.94 -11.11
N ALA A 67 5.99 3.69 -10.48
CA ALA A 67 6.35 5.07 -10.82
C ALA A 67 5.16 6.06 -10.85
N GLY A 68 4.07 5.75 -10.14
CA GLY A 68 2.85 6.55 -10.17
C GLY A 68 2.26 6.65 -11.59
N SER A 69 2.34 5.57 -12.37
CA SER A 69 1.82 5.47 -13.74
C SER A 69 0.29 5.43 -13.77
N LEU A 70 -0.34 4.79 -12.80
CA LEU A 70 -1.80 4.70 -12.68
C LEU A 70 -2.40 5.80 -11.80
N PHE A 71 -1.87 6.01 -10.59
CA PHE A 71 -2.26 7.07 -9.67
C PHE A 71 -1.02 7.74 -9.08
N LYS A 72 -1.06 9.07 -8.87
CA LYS A 72 0.01 9.78 -8.16
C LYS A 72 -0.05 9.46 -6.67
N HIS A 73 1.10 9.53 -5.99
CA HIS A 73 1.23 9.10 -4.59
C HIS A 73 0.15 9.64 -3.64
N PRO A 74 -0.23 10.94 -3.67
CA PRO A 74 -1.27 11.46 -2.78
C PRO A 74 -2.68 10.92 -3.07
N GLU A 75 -2.91 10.36 -4.26
CA GLU A 75 -4.22 9.90 -4.73
C GLU A 75 -4.48 8.44 -4.36
N ILE A 76 -3.42 7.63 -4.22
CA ILE A 76 -3.52 6.16 -4.08
C ILE A 76 -4.46 5.75 -2.94
N LYS A 77 -4.33 6.35 -1.76
CA LYS A 77 -5.20 6.03 -0.61
C LYS A 77 -6.68 6.28 -0.91
N ASN A 78 -7.00 7.35 -1.63
CA ASN A 78 -8.38 7.68 -2.00
C ASN A 78 -8.90 6.80 -3.13
N ALA A 79 -8.03 6.40 -4.07
CA ALA A 79 -8.37 5.43 -5.12
C ALA A 79 -8.74 4.06 -4.53
N VAL A 80 -7.99 3.58 -3.52
CA VAL A 80 -8.31 2.35 -2.79
C VAL A 80 -9.62 2.50 -2.00
N ARG A 81 -9.73 3.57 -1.19
CA ARG A 81 -10.95 3.84 -0.40
C ARG A 81 -12.21 3.94 -1.26
N GLY A 82 -12.08 4.53 -2.45
CA GLY A 82 -13.16 4.71 -3.41
C GLY A 82 -13.49 3.46 -4.24
N GLY A 83 -12.71 2.39 -4.10
CA GLY A 83 -12.89 1.15 -4.87
C GLY A 83 -12.50 1.26 -6.35
N GLN A 84 -11.73 2.29 -6.73
CA GLN A 84 -11.20 2.42 -8.10
C GLN A 84 -10.11 1.38 -8.37
N VAL A 85 -9.35 1.04 -7.33
CA VAL A 85 -8.41 -0.09 -7.27
C VAL A 85 -8.61 -0.81 -5.94
N PRO A 86 -8.44 -2.15 -5.89
CA PRO A 86 -8.70 -2.92 -4.67
C PRO A 86 -7.54 -2.84 -3.65
N ILE A 87 -6.35 -2.44 -4.08
CA ILE A 87 -5.11 -2.42 -3.29
C ILE A 87 -4.19 -1.30 -3.78
N GLY A 88 -3.26 -0.82 -2.93
CA GLY A 88 -2.27 0.19 -3.32
C GLY A 88 -1.21 0.43 -2.25
N GLU A 89 -0.07 0.98 -2.65
CA GLU A 89 1.02 1.39 -1.74
C GLU A 89 1.00 2.91 -1.50
N PHE A 90 1.05 3.35 -0.25
CA PHE A 90 1.20 4.76 0.09
C PHE A 90 1.99 4.98 1.38
N PHE A 91 2.44 6.21 1.62
CA PHE A 91 3.09 6.60 2.87
C PHE A 91 2.05 6.89 3.94
N LEU A 92 2.13 6.22 5.09
CA LEU A 92 1.21 6.45 6.19
C LEU A 92 1.22 7.92 6.65
N SER A 93 2.41 8.53 6.72
CA SER A 93 2.59 9.91 7.18
C SER A 93 2.00 10.99 6.27
N LEU A 94 1.63 10.67 5.03
CA LEU A 94 0.82 11.58 4.20
C LEU A 94 -0.54 11.87 4.84
N LEU A 95 -1.02 10.97 5.68
CA LEU A 95 -2.31 11.10 6.38
C LEU A 95 -2.18 11.83 7.71
N SER A 96 -1.01 12.38 8.07
CA SER A 96 -0.80 13.06 9.36
C SER A 96 -1.74 14.25 9.61
N ASN A 97 -2.24 14.90 8.55
CA ASN A 97 -3.28 15.93 8.64
C ASN A 97 -4.67 15.38 8.94
N GLU A 98 -4.96 14.12 8.60
CA GLU A 98 -6.24 13.47 8.95
C GLU A 98 -6.23 12.99 10.41
N ASN A 99 -5.10 12.44 10.86
CA ASN A 99 -4.88 12.10 12.26
C ASN A 99 -3.37 12.12 12.56
N PRO A 100 -2.90 12.84 13.61
CA PRO A 100 -1.48 12.92 13.95
C PRO A 100 -0.80 11.57 14.18
N VAL A 101 -1.54 10.54 14.63
CA VAL A 101 -0.96 9.21 14.88
C VAL A 101 -0.41 8.56 13.61
N PHE A 102 -0.90 8.93 12.43
CA PHE A 102 -0.36 8.45 11.15
C PHE A 102 1.04 9.01 10.86
N GLY A 103 1.42 10.13 11.48
CA GLY A 103 2.74 10.74 11.34
C GLY A 103 3.74 10.36 12.44
N ALA A 104 3.43 9.37 13.29
CA ALA A 104 4.33 8.97 14.38
C ALA A 104 5.69 8.47 13.86
N ASP A 105 5.71 7.75 12.74
CA ASP A 105 6.92 7.25 12.07
C ASP A 105 7.82 8.34 11.48
N SER A 106 7.32 9.57 11.42
CA SER A 106 8.01 10.72 10.82
C SER A 106 8.51 11.71 11.87
N GLN A 107 8.32 11.42 13.16
CA GLN A 107 8.83 12.27 14.23
C GLN A 107 10.37 12.18 14.29
N PRO A 108 11.08 13.31 14.12
CA PRO A 108 12.54 13.31 14.20
C PRO A 108 13.02 12.75 15.53
N PHE A 109 14.03 11.88 15.49
CA PHE A 109 14.70 11.28 16.66
C PHE A 109 13.82 10.37 17.55
N LEU A 110 12.60 10.00 17.13
CA LEU A 110 11.75 9.08 17.90
C LEU A 110 12.16 7.60 17.73
N ALA A 111 12.38 7.17 16.49
CA ALA A 111 12.82 5.83 16.14
C ALA A 111 13.87 5.93 15.02
N THR A 112 15.13 5.71 15.35
CA THR A 112 16.29 6.12 14.53
C THR A 112 17.02 4.95 13.86
N ASN A 113 16.58 3.73 14.14
CA ASN A 113 17.10 2.51 13.53
C ASN A 113 15.97 1.50 13.28
N TYR A 114 16.25 0.45 12.53
CA TYR A 114 15.24 -0.54 12.15
C TYR A 114 14.59 -1.26 13.35
N ASN A 115 15.35 -1.52 14.42
CA ASN A 115 14.81 -2.17 15.63
C ASN A 115 13.80 -1.27 16.34
N GLU A 116 14.11 0.03 16.45
CA GLU A 116 13.18 1.03 17.00
C GLU A 116 11.98 1.25 16.09
N ALA A 117 12.18 1.31 14.77
CA ALA A 117 11.08 1.43 13.81
C ALA A 117 10.10 0.25 13.92
N LYS A 118 10.62 -0.97 14.10
CA LYS A 118 9.78 -2.16 14.34
C LYS A 118 9.01 -2.05 15.66
N LYS A 119 9.64 -1.65 16.75
CA LYS A 119 8.97 -1.42 18.04
C LYS A 119 7.88 -0.35 17.94
N LEU A 120 8.17 0.75 17.23
CA LEU A 120 7.21 1.82 16.98
C LEU A 120 6.01 1.31 16.16
N TRP A 121 6.26 0.53 15.12
CA TRP A 121 5.20 -0.09 14.33
C TRP A 121 4.32 -1.02 15.17
N ASP A 122 4.91 -1.83 16.05
CA ASP A 122 4.16 -2.77 16.90
C ASP A 122 3.17 -2.05 17.84
N VAL A 123 3.50 -0.85 18.31
CA VAL A 123 2.59 -0.02 19.11
C VAL A 123 1.65 0.84 18.27
N GLN A 124 2.08 1.29 17.09
CA GLN A 124 1.29 2.16 16.21
C GLN A 124 0.20 1.37 15.47
N LYS A 125 0.51 0.17 14.96
CA LYS A 125 -0.41 -0.70 14.19
C LYS A 125 -1.79 -0.89 14.85
N PRO A 126 -1.91 -1.29 16.13
CA PRO A 126 -3.21 -1.50 16.76
C PRO A 126 -4.05 -0.21 16.87
N ILE A 127 -3.41 0.95 16.83
CA ILE A 127 -4.09 2.26 16.89
C ILE A 127 -4.55 2.69 15.50
N ILE A 128 -3.71 2.52 14.48
CA ILE A 128 -4.03 2.98 13.12
C ILE A 128 -5.00 2.06 12.37
N ALA A 129 -4.99 0.75 12.65
CA ALA A 129 -5.82 -0.19 11.90
C ALA A 129 -7.32 0.09 12.05
N PRO A 130 -7.86 0.35 13.26
CA PRO A 130 -9.26 0.77 13.42
C PRO A 130 -9.58 2.12 12.77
N LEU A 131 -8.61 3.04 12.67
CA LEU A 131 -8.79 4.34 12.01
C LEU A 131 -8.86 4.19 10.50
N LEU A 132 -8.03 3.33 9.92
CA LEU A 132 -8.07 2.98 8.50
C LEU A 132 -9.33 2.17 8.16
N ASP A 133 -9.77 1.26 9.04
CA ASP A 133 -10.98 0.47 8.86
C ASP A 133 -12.25 1.34 8.78
N LYS A 134 -12.35 2.39 9.62
CA LYS A 134 -13.40 3.42 9.49
C LYS A 134 -13.43 4.11 8.13
N GLN A 135 -12.30 4.07 7.41
CA GLN A 135 -12.17 4.58 6.05
C GLN A 135 -12.23 3.47 4.98
N LYS A 136 -12.69 2.27 5.33
CA LYS A 136 -12.75 1.09 4.46
C LYS A 136 -11.38 0.66 3.91
N LEU A 137 -10.34 0.83 4.71
CA LEU A 137 -8.96 0.48 4.36
C LEU A 137 -8.42 -0.57 5.34
N MET A 138 -7.78 -1.61 4.81
CA MET A 138 -7.13 -2.66 5.60
C MET A 138 -5.62 -2.60 5.40
N PRO A 139 -4.81 -2.31 6.44
CA PRO A 139 -3.36 -2.35 6.31
C PRO A 139 -2.88 -3.81 6.25
N LEU A 140 -2.28 -4.21 5.13
CA LEU A 140 -1.76 -5.58 4.93
C LEU A 140 -0.38 -5.76 5.60
N PHE A 141 0.57 -4.89 5.28
CA PHE A 141 1.90 -4.86 5.89
C PHE A 141 2.50 -3.46 5.81
N SER A 142 3.64 -3.25 6.47
CA SER A 142 4.40 -2.00 6.44
C SER A 142 5.89 -2.31 6.42
N VAL A 143 6.64 -1.51 5.67
CA VAL A 143 8.10 -1.64 5.53
C VAL A 143 8.72 -0.26 5.76
N PRO A 144 9.69 -0.12 6.68
CA PRO A 144 10.32 1.18 6.92
C PRO A 144 11.30 1.53 5.80
N TRP A 145 11.31 2.80 5.41
CA TRP A 145 12.43 3.36 4.63
C TRP A 145 13.72 3.40 5.46
N PRO A 146 14.89 3.51 4.81
CA PRO A 146 16.14 3.77 5.51
C PRO A 146 16.07 5.02 6.40
N PRO A 147 16.93 5.10 7.44
CA PRO A 147 17.04 6.28 8.27
C PRO A 147 17.18 7.56 7.44
N GLN A 148 16.43 8.59 7.84
CA GLN A 148 16.35 9.84 7.10
C GLN A 148 17.58 10.71 7.34
N GLY A 149 18.04 11.39 6.29
CA GLY A 149 19.15 12.35 6.34
C GLY A 149 18.82 13.63 5.57
N LEU A 150 19.66 14.65 5.76
CA LEU A 150 19.54 15.92 5.04
C LEU A 150 20.45 15.90 3.81
N TYR A 151 19.88 16.20 2.65
CA TYR A 151 20.64 16.46 1.42
C TYR A 151 20.79 17.97 1.25
N THR A 152 22.02 18.47 1.36
CA THR A 152 22.31 19.91 1.39
C THR A 152 23.38 20.27 0.36
N LYS A 153 23.30 21.49 -0.19
CA LYS A 153 24.33 22.03 -1.10
C LYS A 153 25.53 22.63 -0.35
N LYS A 154 25.31 23.03 0.90
CA LYS A 154 26.34 23.58 1.81
C LYS A 154 26.44 22.71 3.05
N GLU A 155 27.58 22.80 3.73
CA GLU A 155 27.77 22.18 5.03
C GLU A 155 26.77 22.74 6.07
N ILE A 156 26.23 21.87 6.92
CA ILE A 156 25.33 22.21 8.02
C ILE A 156 25.97 21.69 9.31
N LYS A 157 26.35 22.59 10.22
CA LYS A 157 26.98 22.26 11.51
C LYS A 157 26.03 22.45 12.68
N SER A 158 25.00 23.27 12.48
CA SER A 158 24.02 23.64 13.49
C SER A 158 22.63 23.77 12.87
N VAL A 159 21.59 23.78 13.70
CA VAL A 159 20.21 24.02 13.25
C VAL A 159 20.07 25.41 12.61
N ASP A 160 20.81 26.41 13.10
CA ASP A 160 20.78 27.77 12.56
C ASP A 160 21.23 27.86 11.10
N ASP A 161 22.07 26.92 10.65
CA ASP A 161 22.53 26.87 9.25
C ASP A 161 21.39 26.53 8.27
N LEU A 162 20.27 25.99 8.76
CA LEU A 162 19.08 25.66 7.98
C LEU A 162 18.20 26.87 7.65
N LYS A 163 18.39 28.01 8.35
CA LYS A 163 17.56 29.21 8.15
C LYS A 163 17.64 29.72 6.72
N GLY A 164 16.49 29.99 6.12
CA GLY A 164 16.31 30.51 4.77
C GLY A 164 16.63 29.53 3.65
N ILE A 165 16.91 28.25 3.95
CA ILE A 165 17.12 27.23 2.92
C ILE A 165 15.77 26.77 2.39
N LYS A 166 15.53 26.91 1.08
CA LYS A 166 14.39 26.25 0.41
C LYS A 166 14.39 24.73 0.71
N PHE A 167 13.49 24.31 1.60
CA PHE A 167 13.42 22.94 2.10
C PHE A 167 12.26 22.19 1.42
N ARG A 168 12.56 21.08 0.75
CA ARG A 168 11.51 20.22 0.17
C ARG A 168 10.99 19.27 1.24
N ALA A 169 9.76 19.50 1.69
CA ALA A 169 9.03 18.57 2.53
C ALA A 169 8.17 17.62 1.68
N TYR A 170 7.87 16.45 2.23
CA TYR A 170 7.01 15.44 1.59
C TYR A 170 5.83 15.02 2.46
N ASN A 171 5.71 15.55 3.68
CA ASN A 171 4.57 15.37 4.58
C ASN A 171 4.48 16.55 5.57
N ALA A 172 3.35 16.67 6.27
CA ALA A 172 3.09 17.78 7.19
C ALA A 172 4.04 17.82 8.39
N THR A 173 4.57 16.66 8.82
CA THR A 173 5.55 16.62 9.92
C THR A 173 6.85 17.29 9.52
N LEU A 174 7.32 17.03 8.29
CA LEU A 174 8.54 17.63 7.77
C LEU A 174 8.35 19.10 7.39
N GLU A 175 7.15 19.49 6.94
CA GLU A 175 6.79 20.91 6.76
C GLU A 175 6.87 21.66 8.10
N LYS A 176 6.31 21.09 9.17
CA LYS A 176 6.42 21.66 10.52
C LYS A 176 7.86 21.77 10.97
N PHE A 177 8.69 20.76 10.73
CA PHE A 177 10.13 20.81 11.01
C PHE A 177 10.79 21.98 10.26
N ALA A 178 10.61 22.07 8.95
CA ALA A 178 11.19 23.13 8.11
C ALA A 178 10.81 24.53 8.61
N ASN A 179 9.52 24.75 8.89
CA ASN A 179 9.04 26.01 9.44
C ASN A 179 9.64 26.33 10.82
N THR A 180 9.81 25.32 11.68
CA THR A 180 10.36 25.49 13.04
C THR A 180 11.84 25.88 13.00
N VAL A 181 12.60 25.36 12.04
CA VAL A 181 14.02 25.70 11.87
C VAL A 181 14.24 26.93 10.97
N GLY A 182 13.15 27.54 10.48
CA GLY A 182 13.17 28.75 9.67
C GLY A 182 13.67 28.54 8.24
N ALA A 183 13.51 27.34 7.69
CA ALA A 183 13.92 26.98 6.33
C ALA A 183 12.90 27.44 5.28
#